data_AF-X6GH97-F1
#
_entry.id   AF-X6GH97-F1
#
_cell.length_a   1.000
_cell.length_b   1.000
_cell.length_c   1.000
_cell.angle_alpha   90.00
_cell.angle_beta   90.00
_cell.angle_gamma   90.00
#
_symmetry.space_group_name_H-M   'P 1'
#
loop_
_entity.id
_entity.type
_entity.pdbx_description
1 polymer ?
#
loop_
_entity_poly.entity_id
_entity_poly.type
_entity_poly.pdbx_seq_one_letter_code
_entity_poly.pdbx_strand_id
1 'polypeptide(L)'
;MIPAGVKVYLASHPVDFRKGIDGLLALVRDAGSDPFNGALYVFRAKRADRIKIVWWDGSGVCLYLKRLEKAKFCWPRIGHHRVQLNHAQLMALVDGMDWKRVRTETVRRPQSVG
;
A
#
# COMPACT_ATOMS: atom_id res chain seq x y z
N MET A 1 -2.42 -9.54 10.46
CA MET A 1 -2.42 -8.09 10.76
C MET A 1 -1.55 -7.38 9.72
N ILE A 2 -1.89 -6.17 9.28
CA ILE A 2 -1.03 -5.42 8.35
C ILE A 2 0.17 -4.88 9.15
N PRO A 3 1.44 -5.20 8.80
CA PRO A 3 2.59 -4.80 9.58
C PRO A 3 2.83 -3.28 9.58
N ALA A 4 3.37 -2.78 10.69
CA ALA A 4 3.86 -1.42 10.85
C ALA A 4 5.39 -1.35 10.70
N GLY A 5 5.95 -0.14 10.52
CA GLY A 5 7.40 0.07 10.45
C GLY A 5 8.09 -0.40 9.16
N VAL A 6 7.32 -0.87 8.18
CA VAL A 6 7.79 -1.37 6.89
C VAL A 6 7.46 -0.40 5.76
N LYS A 7 8.18 -0.52 4.63
CA LYS A 7 7.93 0.31 3.45
C LYS A 7 6.59 -0.08 2.81
N VAL A 8 5.83 0.91 2.37
CA VAL A 8 4.55 0.72 1.68
C VAL A 8 4.62 1.40 0.32
N TYR A 9 4.48 0.63 -0.75
CA TYR A 9 4.47 1.13 -2.12
C TYR A 9 3.07 1.03 -2.70
N LEU A 10 2.58 2.15 -3.23
CA LEU A 10 1.26 2.28 -3.83
C LEU A 10 1.40 2.34 -5.35
N ALA A 11 0.82 1.37 -6.05
CA ALA A 11 0.78 1.36 -7.51
C ALA A 11 -0.14 2.46 -8.03
N SER A 12 0.34 3.33 -8.91
CA SER A 12 -0.47 4.42 -9.48
C SER A 12 -1.53 3.93 -10.47
N HIS A 13 -1.23 2.87 -11.22
CA HIS A 13 -2.09 2.29 -12.24
C HIS A 13 -3.03 1.22 -11.65
N PRO A 14 -4.29 1.16 -12.09
CA PRO A 14 -5.17 0.04 -11.74
C PRO A 14 -4.65 -1.26 -12.36
N VAL A 15 -4.91 -2.38 -11.69
CA VAL A 15 -4.51 -3.71 -12.17
C VAL A 15 -5.73 -4.62 -12.37
N ASP A 16 -5.54 -5.72 -13.11
CA ASP A 16 -6.54 -6.77 -13.20
C ASP A 16 -6.69 -7.46 -11.84
N PHE A 17 -7.84 -7.26 -11.21
CA PHE A 17 -8.13 -7.78 -9.87
C PHE A 17 -8.48 -9.27 -9.84
N ARG A 18 -8.52 -9.96 -10.99
CA ARG A 18 -8.56 -11.41 -11.07
C ARG A 18 -7.21 -12.05 -10.71
N LYS A 19 -6.10 -11.29 -10.78
CA LYS A 19 -4.78 -11.77 -10.38
C LYS A 19 -4.77 -12.19 -8.91
N GLY A 20 -4.37 -13.42 -8.65
CA GLY A 20 -4.05 -13.94 -7.31
C GLY A 20 -2.69 -13.45 -6.83
N ILE A 21 -2.15 -14.12 -5.81
CA ILE A 21 -0.84 -13.77 -5.21
C ILE A 21 0.27 -13.72 -6.26
N ASP A 22 0.48 -14.81 -7.00
CA ASP A 22 1.59 -14.91 -7.97
C ASP A 22 1.51 -13.84 -9.06
N GLY A 23 0.28 -13.56 -9.51
CA GLY A 23 0.04 -12.52 -10.51
C GLY A 23 0.36 -11.11 -10.00
N LEU A 24 0.19 -10.85 -8.70
CA LEU A 24 0.58 -9.57 -8.09
C LEU A 24 2.09 -9.50 -7.82
N LEU A 25 2.71 -10.58 -7.34
CA LEU A 25 4.17 -10.62 -7.15
C LEU A 25 4.91 -10.47 -8.49
N ALA A 26 4.37 -11.02 -9.58
CA ALA A 26 4.88 -10.81 -10.92
C ALA A 26 4.89 -9.32 -11.28
N LEU A 27 3.81 -8.58 -11.01
CA LEU A 27 3.78 -7.13 -11.25
C LEU A 27 4.82 -6.36 -10.43
N VAL A 28 5.10 -6.80 -9.21
CA VAL A 28 6.17 -6.20 -8.37
C VAL A 28 7.54 -6.43 -9.01
N ARG A 29 7.81 -7.66 -9.47
CA ARG A 29 9.04 -8.02 -10.17
C ARG A 29 9.21 -7.25 -11.47
N ASP A 30 8.16 -7.17 -12.28
CA ASP A 30 8.15 -6.48 -13.57
C ASP A 30 8.37 -4.97 -13.41
N ALA A 31 7.96 -4.40 -12.26
CA ALA A 31 8.26 -3.03 -11.86
C ALA A 31 9.70 -2.84 -11.33
N GLY A 32 10.54 -3.88 -11.37
CA GLY A 32 11.95 -3.86 -10.96
C GLY A 32 12.16 -3.86 -9.45
N SER A 33 11.21 -4.40 -8.67
CA SER A 33 11.35 -4.54 -7.22
C SER A 33 11.35 -6.00 -6.81
N ASP A 34 12.08 -6.31 -5.74
CA ASP A 34 12.03 -7.64 -5.12
C ASP A 34 10.71 -7.79 -4.33
N PRO A 35 9.83 -8.74 -4.69
CA PRO A 35 8.57 -8.98 -3.98
C PRO A 35 8.76 -9.55 -2.57
N PHE A 36 9.94 -10.06 -2.23
CA PHE A 36 10.23 -10.70 -0.95
C PHE A 36 11.05 -9.83 0.02
N ASN A 37 11.15 -8.52 -0.24
CA ASN A 37 11.89 -7.59 0.61
C ASN A 37 11.13 -7.12 1.88
N GLY A 38 10.00 -7.73 2.20
CA GLY A 38 9.16 -7.36 3.36
C GLY A 38 8.32 -6.08 3.19
N ALA A 39 8.39 -5.40 2.05
CA ALA A 39 7.56 -4.24 1.78
C ALA A 39 6.11 -4.64 1.42
N LEU A 40 5.17 -3.72 1.69
CA LEU A 40 3.79 -3.87 1.24
C LEU A 40 3.60 -3.24 -0.13
N TYR A 41 3.00 -3.99 -1.04
CA TYR A 41 2.65 -3.51 -2.37
C TYR A 41 1.14 -3.42 -2.49
N VAL A 42 0.64 -2.19 -2.67
CA VAL A 42 -0.77 -1.84 -2.63
C VAL A 42 -1.28 -1.55 -4.04
N PHE A 43 -2.33 -2.26 -4.44
CA PHE A 43 -2.95 -2.18 -5.76
C PHE A 43 -4.42 -1.80 -5.65
N ARG A 44 -4.98 -1.20 -6.71
CA ARG A 44 -6.43 -0.96 -6.84
C ARG A 44 -7.06 -1.60 -8.06
N ALA A 45 -8.35 -1.90 -7.94
CA ALA A 45 -9.17 -2.26 -9.09
C ALA A 45 -9.44 -1.03 -9.97
N LYS A 46 -9.78 -1.27 -11.24
CA LYS A 46 -10.17 -0.20 -12.19
C LYS A 46 -11.31 0.70 -11.66
N ARG A 47 -12.28 0.11 -10.95
CA ARG A 47 -13.41 0.85 -10.33
C ARG A 47 -13.01 1.64 -9.07
N ALA A 48 -11.79 1.44 -8.57
CA ALA A 48 -11.28 2.01 -7.32
C ALA A 48 -12.13 1.67 -6.07
N ASP A 49 -13.00 0.68 -6.15
CA ASP A 49 -13.84 0.17 -5.05
C ASP A 49 -13.14 -0.93 -4.23
N ARG A 50 -12.00 -1.42 -4.72
CA ARG A 50 -11.24 -2.52 -4.13
C ARG A 50 -9.76 -2.24 -4.11
N ILE A 51 -9.12 -2.70 -3.04
CA ILE A 51 -7.66 -2.78 -2.92
C ILE A 51 -7.21 -4.21 -2.62
N LYS A 52 -5.99 -4.52 -3.06
CA LYS A 52 -5.23 -5.69 -2.65
C LYS A 52 -3.88 -5.21 -2.14
N ILE A 53 -3.41 -5.79 -1.04
CA ILE A 53 -2.08 -5.54 -0.49
C ILE A 53 -1.37 -6.88 -0.39
N VAL A 54 -0.20 -7.00 -1.02
CA VAL A 54 0.61 -8.22 -0.99
C VAL A 54 1.96 -7.93 -0.39
N TRP A 55 2.47 -8.84 0.45
CA TRP A 55 3.80 -8.77 1.05
C TRP A 55 4.26 -10.16 1.47
N TRP A 56 5.57 -10.33 1.65
CA TRP A 56 6.15 -11.50 2.33
C TRP A 56 6.47 -11.12 3.77
N ASP A 57 6.08 -11.96 4.73
CA ASP A 57 6.24 -11.66 6.16
C ASP A 57 7.46 -12.33 6.82
N GLY A 58 8.31 -12.99 6.01
CA GLY A 58 9.43 -13.79 6.47
C GLY A 58 9.12 -15.30 6.51
N SER A 59 7.86 -15.67 6.67
CA SER A 59 7.40 -17.07 6.70
C SER A 59 6.60 -17.46 5.45
N GLY A 60 5.87 -16.51 4.87
CA GLY A 60 5.00 -16.75 3.73
C GLY A 60 4.51 -15.47 3.08
N VAL A 61 3.83 -15.64 1.94
CA VAL A 61 3.23 -14.51 1.22
C VAL A 61 1.82 -14.27 1.74
N CYS A 62 1.58 -13.05 2.19
CA CYS A 62 0.30 -12.58 2.69
C CYS A 62 -0.45 -11.76 1.64
N LEU A 63 -1.78 -11.91 1.61
CA LEU A 63 -2.66 -11.09 0.80
C LEU A 63 -3.79 -10.52 1.67
N TYR A 64 -3.93 -9.21 1.66
CA TYR A 64 -5.08 -8.50 2.20
C TYR A 64 -5.96 -7.99 1.05
N LEU A 65 -7.27 -8.15 1.16
CA LEU A 65 -8.25 -7.63 0.21
C LEU A 65 -9.33 -6.87 0.96
N LYS A 66 -9.65 -5.65 0.49
CA LYS A 66 -10.81 -4.90 0.98
C LYS A 66 -11.62 -4.35 -0.17
N ARG A 67 -12.94 -4.35 0.01
CA ARG A 67 -13.93 -3.72 -0.86
C ARG A 67 -14.71 -2.67 -0.07
N LEU A 68 -14.94 -1.52 -0.67
CA LEU A 68 -15.88 -0.51 -0.18
C LEU A 68 -17.19 -0.67 -0.95
N GLU A 69 -18.32 -0.72 -0.24
CA GLU A 69 -19.62 -0.94 -0.90
C GLU A 69 -20.24 0.35 -1.47
N LYS A 70 -19.97 1.50 -0.85
CA LYS A 70 -20.61 2.79 -1.21
C LYS A 70 -19.62 3.91 -1.54
N ALA A 71 -18.32 3.60 -1.60
CA ALA A 71 -17.27 4.59 -1.78
C ALA A 71 -16.16 4.07 -2.70
N LYS A 72 -15.27 4.97 -3.10
CA LYS A 72 -14.04 4.65 -3.83
C LYS A 72 -12.84 5.05 -2.98
N PHE A 73 -11.79 4.24 -3.01
CA PHE A 73 -10.52 4.57 -2.40
C PHE A 73 -9.92 5.83 -3.06
N CYS A 74 -9.41 6.74 -2.23
CA CYS A 74 -8.61 7.86 -2.73
C CYS A 74 -7.31 7.33 -3.34
N TRP A 75 -7.04 7.69 -4.59
CA TRP A 75 -5.88 7.21 -5.33
C TRP A 75 -5.03 8.36 -5.88
N PRO A 76 -3.70 8.20 -6.02
CA PRO A 76 -2.88 9.14 -6.78
C PRO A 76 -3.35 9.25 -8.24
N ARG A 77 -2.90 10.31 -8.92
CA ARG A 77 -3.07 10.41 -10.38
C ARG A 77 -2.34 9.25 -11.03
N ILE A 78 -2.80 8.81 -12.20
CA ILE A 78 -2.11 7.75 -12.95
C ILE A 78 -0.83 8.35 -13.55
N GLY A 79 0.28 7.62 -13.49
CA GLY A 79 1.57 8.04 -14.05
C GLY A 79 2.75 7.22 -13.53
N HIS A 80 3.95 7.48 -14.02
CA HIS A 80 5.16 6.70 -13.72
C HIS A 80 5.83 7.03 -12.38
N HIS A 81 5.12 7.69 -11.47
CA HIS A 81 5.68 8.08 -10.17
C HIS A 81 5.53 6.95 -9.15
N ARG A 82 6.57 6.76 -8.34
CA ARG A 82 6.52 5.89 -7.16
C ARG A 82 5.83 6.65 -6.03
N VAL A 83 4.76 6.07 -5.49
CA VAL A 83 4.10 6.59 -4.28
C VAL A 83 4.48 5.70 -3.11
N GLN A 84 5.12 6.29 -2.11
CA GLN A 84 5.39 5.63 -0.84
C GLN A 84 4.43 6.17 0.22
N LEU A 85 3.79 5.28 0.96
CA LEU A 85 2.96 5.64 2.11
C LEU A 85 3.70 5.35 3.40
N ASN A 86 3.41 6.13 4.44
CA ASN A 86 3.68 5.71 5.81
C ASN A 86 2.52 4.85 6.35
N HIS A 87 2.69 4.28 7.54
CA HIS A 87 1.69 3.39 8.14
C HIS A 87 0.34 4.11 8.39
N ALA A 88 0.36 5.36 8.87
CA ALA A 88 -0.88 6.12 9.11
C ALA A 88 -1.64 6.39 7.81
N GLN A 89 -0.93 6.74 6.73
CA GLN A 89 -1.52 6.91 5.40
C GLN A 89 -2.08 5.60 4.85
N LEU A 90 -1.39 4.47 5.07
CA LEU A 90 -1.90 3.16 4.67
C LEU A 90 -3.18 2.80 5.43
N MET A 91 -3.22 3.00 6.75
CA MET A 91 -4.42 2.70 7.55
C MET A 91 -5.59 3.60 7.13
N ALA A 92 -5.34 4.89 6.90
CA ALA A 92 -6.36 5.79 6.38
C ALA A 92 -6.89 5.37 5.01
N LEU A 93 -6.00 4.95 4.10
CA LEU A 93 -6.39 4.37 2.82
C LEU A 93 -7.24 3.12 3.03
N VAL A 94 -6.82 2.19 3.89
CA VAL A 94 -7.56 0.97 4.20
C VAL A 94 -8.95 1.31 4.73
N ASP A 95 -9.10 2.34 5.55
CA ASP A 95 -10.41 2.78 6.06
C ASP A 95 -11.25 3.57 5.05
N GLY A 96 -10.77 3.74 3.82
CA GLY A 96 -11.47 4.45 2.76
C GLY A 96 -11.40 5.98 2.89
N MET A 97 -10.53 6.50 3.76
CA MET A 97 -10.31 7.92 3.94
C MET A 97 -9.37 8.49 2.87
N ASP A 98 -9.35 9.82 2.75
CA ASP A 98 -8.38 10.53 1.92
C ASP A 98 -7.00 10.56 2.60
N TRP A 99 -6.21 9.52 2.35
CA TRP A 99 -4.86 9.38 2.92
C TRP A 99 -3.93 10.55 2.59
N LYS A 100 -4.19 11.33 1.53
CA LYS A 100 -3.37 12.49 1.16
C LYS A 100 -3.50 13.64 2.17
N ARG A 101 -4.59 13.64 2.94
CA ARG A 101 -4.83 14.61 4.03
C ARG A 101 -4.19 14.18 5.34
N VAL A 102 -3.72 12.92 5.44
CA VAL A 102 -3.02 12.43 6.62
C VAL A 102 -1.61 12.97 6.61
N ARG A 103 -1.36 13.89 7.54
CA ARG A 103 -0.03 14.42 7.85
C ARG A 103 0.50 13.70 9.08
N THR A 104 1.78 13.37 9.05
CA THR A 104 2.48 12.81 10.21
C THR A 104 3.49 13.85 10.65
N GLU A 105 3.42 14.24 11.93
CA GLU A 105 4.39 15.15 12.49
C GLU A 105 5.78 14.52 12.44
N THR A 106 6.77 15.31 12.05
CA THR A 106 8.16 14.86 12.10
C THR A 106 8.58 14.80 13.55
N VAL A 107 8.64 13.59 14.11
CA VAL A 107 9.10 13.38 15.48
C VAL A 107 10.57 13.82 15.57
N ARG A 108 10.82 14.90 16.29
CA ARG A 108 12.18 15.34 16.60
C ARG A 108 12.68 14.59 17.82
N ARG A 109 13.94 14.14 17.77
CA ARG A 109 14.60 13.56 18.93
C ARG A 109 14.64 14.59 20.07
N PRO A 110 14.21 14.26 21.30
CA PRO A 110 14.40 15.14 22.45
C PRO A 110 15.89 15.50 22.58
N GLN A 111 16.19 16.78 22.75
CA GLN A 111 17.58 17.29 22.78
C GLN A 111 18.12 17.51 24.18
N SER A 112 17.27 17.54 25.19
CA SER A 112 17.67 17.63 26.59
C SER A 112 16.99 16.54 27.40
N VAL A 113 17.77 15.99 28.32
CA VAL A 113 17.26 15.44 29.58
C VAL A 113 17.48 16.58 30.57
N GLY A 114 16.47 16.90 31.38
CA GLY A 114 16.52 18.01 32.34
C GLY A 114 17.75 17.98 33.23
#